data_AF-A0A3M1QJQ1-F1
#
_entry.id   AF-A0A3M1QJQ1-F1
#
_cell.length_a   1.000
_cell.length_b   1.000
_cell.length_c   1.000
_cell.angle_alpha   90.00
_cell.angle_beta   90.00
_cell.angle_gamma   90.00
#
_symmetry.space_group_name_H-M   'P 1'
#
loop_
_entity.id
_entity.type
_entity.pdbx_description
1 polymer ?
#
loop_
_entity_poly.entity_id
_entity_poly.type
_entity_poly.pdbx_seq_one_letter_code
_entity_poly.pdbx_strand_id
1 'polypeptide(L)' 'MNNPNIKNNYFLLSLGCSKNTVDSESIAQVLNQHAMRGVGNPDEAEVLIVNTCGFIDAA' A
#
# COMPACT_ATOMS: atom_id res chain seq x y z
N MET A 1 13.29 0.18 21.48
CA MET A 1 13.74 1.36 20.72
C MET A 1 12.49 2.15 20.34
N ASN A 2 12.08 3.14 21.13
CA ASN A 2 10.93 3.99 20.82
C ASN A 2 11.45 5.39 20.47
N ASN A 3 11.50 5.68 19.16
CA ASN A 3 11.72 7.02 18.66
C ASN A 3 10.34 7.61 18.28
N PRO A 4 9.88 8.69 18.93
CA PRO A 4 8.56 9.28 18.69
C PRO A 4 8.38 9.89 17.28
N ASN A 5 9.42 9.86 16.43
CA ASN A 5 9.40 10.36 15.05
C ASN A 5 9.35 9.27 13.98
N ILE A 6 9.26 7.98 14.32
CA ILE A 6 9.03 6.96 13.29
C ILE A 6 7.55 6.97 12.96
N LYS A 7 7.21 7.82 12.01
CA LYS A 7 5.98 7.66 11.26
C LYS A 7 6.20 6.47 10.30
N ASN A 8 5.14 5.70 10.11
CA ASN A 8 5.16 4.40 9.44
C ASN A 8 3.83 4.15 8.71
N ASN A 9 3.17 5.23 8.26
CA ASN A 9 1.88 5.15 7.58
C ASN A 9 2.07 4.97 6.07
N TYR A 10 1.34 4.03 5.47
CA TYR A 10 1.27 3.87 4.03
C TYR A 10 -0.17 3.96 3.51
N PHE A 11 -0.33 4.46 2.30
CA PHE A 11 -1.56 4.36 1.53
C PHE A 11 -1.30 3.48 0.32
N LEU A 12 -2.17 2.49 0.10
CA LEU A 12 -2.06 1.53 -0.99
C LEU A 12 -3.25 1.67 -1.92
N LEU A 13 -3.01 2.18 -3.12
CA LEU A 13 -3.98 2.25 -4.20
C LEU A 13 -3.81 1.06 -5.12
N SER A 14 -4.84 0.23 -5.23
CA SER A 14 -4.91 -0.87 -6.19
C SER A 14 -5.71 -0.44 -7.41
N LEU A 15 -5.10 -0.49 -8.59
CA LEU A 15 -5.70 -0.21 -9.89
C LEU A 15 -5.56 -1.43 -10.80
N GLY A 16 -6.45 -1.54 -11.78
CA GLY A 16 -6.43 -2.63 -12.76
C GLY A 16 -7.42 -3.74 -12.43
N CYS A 17 -6.92 -4.98 -12.38
CA CYS A 17 -7.77 -6.16 -12.31
C CYS A 17 -7.78 -6.81 -10.91
N SER A 18 -8.56 -7.88 -10.75
CA SER A 18 -8.65 -8.62 -9.49
C SER A 18 -7.31 -9.15 -8.97
N LYS A 19 -6.32 -9.38 -9.85
CA LYS A 19 -4.97 -9.76 -9.44
C LYS A 19 -4.29 -8.66 -8.62
N ASN A 20 -4.42 -7.40 -9.04
CA ASN A 20 -3.84 -6.28 -8.29
C ASN A 20 -4.48 -6.13 -6.91
N THR A 21 -5.78 -6.44 -6.76
CA THR A 21 -6.43 -6.45 -5.45
C THR A 21 -5.86 -7.53 -4.54
N VAL A 22 -5.76 -8.77 -5.02
CA VAL A 22 -5.19 -9.89 -4.25
C VAL A 22 -3.71 -9.66 -3.89
N ASP A 23 -2.94 -9.11 -4.84
CA ASP A 23 -1.54 -8.75 -4.60
C ASP A 23 -1.44 -7.62 -3.56
N SER A 24 -2.34 -6.64 -3.62
CA SER A 24 -2.38 -5.53 -2.66
C SER A 24 -2.72 -5.99 -1.25
N GLU A 25 -3.59 -6.97 -1.08
CA GLU A 25 -3.84 -7.62 0.22
C GLU A 25 -2.57 -8.31 0.76
N SER A 26 -1.84 -9.00 -0.12
CA SER A 26 -0.58 -9.65 0.23
C SER A 26 0.51 -8.64 0.62
N ILE A 27 0.62 -7.53 -0.13
CA ILE A 27 1.52 -6.40 0.19
C ILE A 27 1.15 -5.81 1.55
N ALA A 28 -0.14 -5.54 1.79
CA ALA A 28 -0.62 -4.98 3.05
C ALA A 28 -0.29 -5.89 4.23
N GLN A 29 -0.46 -7.21 4.08
CA GLN A 29 -0.10 -8.18 5.11
C GLN A 29 1.38 -8.12 5.49
N VAL A 30 2.29 -8.10 4.50
CA VAL A 30 3.74 -8.00 4.74
C VAL A 30 4.08 -6.67 5.43
N LEU A 31 3.53 -5.56 4.96
CA LEU A 31 3.77 -4.24 5.56
C LEU A 31 3.32 -4.19 7.02
N ASN A 32 2.14 -4.73 7.32
CA ASN A 32 1.60 -4.79 8.67
C ASN A 32 2.48 -5.65 9.60
N GLN A 33 3.07 -6.74 9.10
CA GLN A 33 4.04 -7.56 9.86
C GLN A 33 5.34 -6.81 10.19
N HIS A 34 5.70 -5.81 9.38
CA HIS A 34 6.87 -4.95 9.59
C HIS A 34 6.54 -3.64 10.31
N ALA A 35 5.44 -3.61 11.09
CA ALA A 35 5.00 -2.46 11.87
C ALA A 35 4.69 -1.21 11.04
N MET A 36 4.33 -1.37 9.76
CA MET A 36 3.72 -0.30 8.97
C MET A 36 2.21 -0.28 9.19
N ARG A 37 1.58 0.89 9.04
CA ARG A 37 0.14 1.08 9.23
C ARG A 37 -0.53 1.57 7.95
N GLY A 38 -1.51 0.81 7.45
CA GLY A 38 -2.34 1.25 6.33
C GLY A 38 -3.27 2.40 6.75
N VAL A 39 -3.35 3.44 5.93
CA VAL A 39 -4.32 4.55 6.08
C VAL A 39 -5.26 4.61 4.89
N GLY A 40 -6.47 5.15 5.11
CA GLY A 40 -7.48 5.31 4.06
C GLY A 40 -7.43 6.66 3.35
N ASN A 41 -6.66 7.62 3.88
CA ASN A 41 -6.45 8.93 3.27
C ASN A 41 -4.97 9.05 2.85
N PRO A 42 -4.67 9.31 1.55
CA PRO A 42 -3.30 9.51 1.10
C PRO A 42 -2.56 10.66 1.80
N ASP A 43 -3.27 11.69 2.29
CA ASP A 43 -2.66 12.83 2.98
C ASP A 43 -2.11 12.46 4.37
N GLU A 44 -2.52 11.33 4.93
CA GLU A 44 -2.03 10.79 6.22
C GLU A 44 -0.86 9.83 6.04
N ALA A 45 -0.52 9.48 4.80
CA ALA A 45 0.53 8.55 4.45
C ALA A 45 1.88 9.26 4.25
N GLU A 46 2.94 8.53 4.52
CA GLU A 46 4.30 8.95 4.16
C GLU A 46 4.82 8.21 2.95
N VAL A 47 4.29 7.00 2.73
CA VAL A 47 4.58 6.18 1.57
C VAL A 47 3.27 5.96 0.81
N LEU A 48 3.26 6.38 -0.44
CA LEU A 48 2.21 6.05 -1.39
C LEU A 48 2.66 4.85 -2.22
N ILE A 49 1.83 3.83 -2.29
CA ILE A 49 2.05 2.63 -3.11
C ILE A 49 0.90 2.55 -4.12
N VAL A 50 1.23 2.47 -5.40
CA VAL A 50 0.26 2.26 -6.48
C VAL A 50 0.57 0.92 -7.13
N ASN A 51 -0.33 -0.05 -6.97
CA ASN A 51 -0.26 -1.34 -7.66
C ASN A 51 -1.18 -1.27 -8.88
N THR A 52 -0.61 -1.38 -10.08
CA THR A 52 -1.35 -1.27 -11.35
C THR A 52 -0.90 -2.34 -12.33
N CYS A 53 -1.73 -2.65 -13.32
CA CYS A 53 -1.32 -3.44 -14.48
C CYS A 53 -0.28 -2.68 -15.31
N GLY A 54 0.76 -3.38 -15.77
CA GLY A 54 1.79 -2.84 -16.67
C GLY A 54 1.40 -2.85 -18.15
N PHE A 55 0.28 -3.50 -18.50
CA PHE A 55 -0.27 -3.48 -19.86
C PHE A 55 -1.15 -2.25 -20.02
N ILE A 56 -0.82 -1.44 -21.03
CA ILE A 56 -1.53 -0.20 -21.38
C ILE A 56 -2.76 -0.50 -22.25
N ASP A 57 -2.84 -1.70 -22.83
CA ASP A 57 -4.07 -2.17 -23.49
C ASP A 57 -5.12 -2.58 -22.45
N ALA A 58 -6.31 -2.01 -22.60
CA ALA A 58 -7.45 -2.29 -21.74
C ALA A 58 -7.80 -3.79 -21.81
N ALA A 59 -7.90 -4.41 -20.63
CA ALA A 59 -8.41 -5.77 -20.46
C ALA A 59 -9.90 -5.86 -20.82
#